data_AF-A0A352A5M9-F1
#
_entry.id   AF-A0A352A5M9-F1
#
_cell.length_a   1.000
_cell.length_b   1.000
_cell.length_c   1.000
_cell.angle_alpha   90.00
_cell.angle_beta   90.00
_cell.angle_gamma   90.00
#
_symmetry.space_group_name_H-M   'P 1'
#
loop_
_entity.id
_entity.type
_entity.pdbx_description
1 polymer ?
#
loop_
_entity_poly.entity_id
_entity_poly.type
_entity_poly.pdbx_seq_one_letter_code
_entity_poly.pdbx_strand_id
1 'polypeptide(L)'
;MYTVKDSQRKNFIEAYDENNILVGEAIISPFMESDLYDKQRLNIYIDIDVKDIKDKKIVIVLIFDELLKRGKNIKKENEDLDVKFYHCCFSDNKENIEYYLSKEGFKHDEGMHIIRKEIDEEEFSILEIDGIEFTDLYFDDEKEIKQLVEEQNKVFKHGYAVEDLKEIKNNTEWFSIAAKHEDSIVGNVVIIVKQDDDGTKYGWVDDLFVSNTWRKKGIGESLMSRAFNKLKELNVRESRLEVWSSNKRAMSVYSKLGYKFLKETETSIGVFL
;
A
#
# COMPACT_ATOMS: atom_id res chain seq x y z
N MET A 1 -23.63 -28.62 14.98
CA MET A 1 -23.09 -28.86 13.61
C MET A 1 -23.02 -27.53 12.88
N TYR A 2 -21.96 -27.24 12.10
CA TYR A 2 -21.82 -25.97 11.38
C TYR A 2 -22.07 -26.15 9.87
N THR A 3 -22.71 -25.16 9.26
CA THR A 3 -22.96 -25.14 7.81
C THR A 3 -22.32 -23.90 7.19
N VAL A 4 -21.58 -24.09 6.10
CA VAL A 4 -20.97 -23.00 5.30
C VAL A 4 -21.71 -22.92 3.97
N LYS A 5 -22.14 -21.72 3.57
CA LYS A 5 -22.88 -21.48 2.33
C LYS A 5 -22.60 -20.11 1.74
N ASP A 6 -22.96 -19.94 0.47
CA ASP A 6 -22.95 -18.64 -0.20
C ASP A 6 -23.79 -17.59 0.52
N SER A 7 -23.21 -16.40 0.68
CA SER A 7 -23.98 -15.21 1.05
C SER A 7 -24.77 -14.71 -0.16
N GLN A 8 -25.84 -13.96 0.10
CA GLN A 8 -26.49 -13.14 -0.92
C GLN A 8 -25.60 -11.97 -1.36
N ARG A 9 -24.62 -11.57 -0.54
CA ARG A 9 -23.60 -10.59 -0.92
C ARG A 9 -22.60 -11.24 -1.88
N LYS A 10 -22.37 -10.58 -3.01
CA LYS A 10 -21.37 -11.01 -4.00
C LYS A 10 -20.01 -11.16 -3.32
N ASN A 11 -19.31 -12.25 -3.60
CA ASN A 11 -17.97 -12.56 -3.07
C ASN A 11 -17.91 -12.89 -1.56
N PHE A 12 -19.05 -13.13 -0.89
CA PHE A 12 -19.07 -13.50 0.53
C PHE A 12 -19.54 -14.94 0.76
N ILE A 13 -19.01 -15.53 1.83
CA ILE A 13 -19.39 -16.83 2.38
C ILE A 13 -19.81 -16.62 3.84
N GLU A 14 -20.81 -17.36 4.28
CA GLU A 14 -21.32 -17.29 5.64
C GLU A 14 -21.37 -18.68 6.29
N ALA A 15 -21.01 -18.72 7.57
CA ALA A 15 -21.07 -19.91 8.40
C ALA A 15 -22.13 -19.75 9.49
N TYR A 16 -22.94 -20.81 9.67
CA TYR A 16 -24.06 -20.84 10.60
C TYR A 16 -23.94 -22.03 11.56
N ASP A 17 -24.38 -21.83 12.81
CA ASP A 17 -24.52 -22.92 13.77
C ASP A 17 -25.79 -23.76 13.54
N GLU A 18 -26.05 -24.72 14.42
CA GLU A 18 -27.21 -25.62 14.35
C GLU A 18 -28.56 -24.95 14.58
N ASN A 19 -28.55 -23.76 15.19
CA ASN A 19 -29.74 -22.93 15.40
C ASN A 19 -29.92 -21.90 14.27
N ASN A 20 -29.15 -22.03 13.18
CA ASN A 20 -29.12 -21.11 12.05
C ASN A 20 -28.72 -19.68 12.45
N ILE A 21 -27.88 -19.55 13.49
CA ILE A 21 -27.27 -18.29 13.90
C ILE A 21 -25.96 -18.11 13.13
N LEU A 22 -25.78 -16.94 12.52
CA LEU A 22 -24.54 -16.56 11.84
C LEU A 22 -23.37 -16.52 12.85
N VAL A 23 -22.32 -17.31 12.61
CA VAL A 23 -21.15 -17.42 13.47
C VAL A 23 -19.84 -17.02 12.80
N GLY A 24 -19.81 -16.90 11.48
CA GLY A 24 -18.63 -16.43 10.75
C GLY A 24 -18.97 -15.98 9.34
N GLU A 25 -18.10 -15.14 8.79
CA GLU A 25 -18.19 -14.58 7.46
C GLU A 25 -16.81 -14.59 6.81
N ALA A 26 -16.76 -14.67 5.49
CA ALA A 26 -15.52 -14.51 4.75
C ALA A 26 -15.75 -13.86 3.41
N ILE A 27 -14.72 -13.17 2.91
CA ILE A 27 -14.67 -12.59 1.57
C ILE A 27 -13.73 -13.40 0.68
N ILE A 28 -14.06 -13.50 -0.61
CA ILE A 28 -13.18 -13.98 -1.68
C ILE A 28 -13.19 -12.99 -2.83
N SER A 29 -12.13 -12.21 -2.97
CA SER A 29 -12.04 -11.10 -3.91
C SER A 29 -11.00 -11.38 -4.99
N PRO A 30 -11.40 -11.86 -6.18
CA PRO A 30 -10.52 -11.97 -7.33
C PRO A 30 -10.31 -10.59 -8.00
N PHE A 31 -9.06 -10.23 -8.32
CA PHE A 31 -8.72 -8.99 -9.03
C PHE A 31 -7.39 -9.09 -9.79
N MET A 32 -7.26 -8.28 -10.84
CA MET A 32 -6.02 -8.10 -11.57
C MET A 32 -5.33 -6.83 -11.09
N GLU A 33 -4.08 -6.94 -10.65
CA GLU A 33 -3.24 -5.75 -10.47
C GLU A 33 -2.52 -5.44 -11.77
N SER A 34 -2.69 -4.21 -12.26
CA SER A 34 -2.16 -3.81 -13.58
C SER A 34 -0.69 -3.43 -13.54
N ASP A 35 -0.22 -2.85 -12.44
CA ASP A 35 1.03 -2.06 -12.43
C ASP A 35 2.07 -2.53 -11.40
N LEU A 36 1.74 -3.50 -10.55
CA LEU A 36 2.64 -3.99 -9.49
C LEU A 36 3.54 -5.15 -9.94
N TYR A 37 3.08 -5.98 -10.88
CA TYR A 37 3.77 -7.22 -11.25
C TYR A 37 4.25 -7.19 -12.71
N ASP A 38 5.46 -7.72 -12.96
CA ASP A 38 6.04 -7.80 -14.31
C ASP A 38 5.25 -8.73 -15.24
N LYS A 39 4.58 -9.74 -14.67
CA LYS A 39 3.70 -10.67 -15.37
C LYS A 39 2.29 -10.52 -14.81
N GLN A 40 1.31 -10.51 -15.71
CA GLN A 40 -0.09 -10.44 -15.36
C GLN A 40 -0.47 -11.64 -14.46
N ARG A 41 -0.92 -11.35 -13.23
CA ARG A 41 -1.26 -12.31 -12.16
C ARG A 41 -2.67 -12.03 -11.67
N LEU A 42 -3.51 -13.06 -11.57
CA LEU A 42 -4.83 -12.95 -10.93
C LEU A 42 -4.65 -13.18 -9.43
N ASN A 43 -4.96 -12.17 -8.63
CA ASN A 43 -4.91 -12.25 -7.18
C ASN A 43 -6.29 -12.60 -6.64
N ILE A 44 -6.37 -13.54 -5.70
CA ILE A 44 -7.56 -13.89 -4.95
C ILE A 44 -7.26 -13.59 -3.48
N TYR A 45 -7.69 -12.42 -3.04
CA TYR A 45 -7.64 -12.03 -1.63
C TYR A 45 -8.76 -12.74 -0.88
N ILE A 46 -8.44 -13.34 0.25
CA ILE A 46 -9.42 -13.86 1.19
C ILE A 46 -9.26 -13.19 2.55
N ASP A 47 -10.35 -13.10 3.30
CA ASP A 47 -10.36 -12.73 4.72
C ASP A 47 -11.48 -13.50 5.43
N ILE A 48 -11.20 -13.96 6.64
CA ILE A 48 -12.08 -14.83 7.43
C ILE A 48 -12.29 -14.20 8.80
N ASP A 49 -13.53 -13.85 9.10
CA ASP A 49 -13.95 -13.38 10.42
C ASP A 49 -14.89 -14.40 11.07
N VAL A 50 -14.60 -14.79 12.31
CA VAL A 50 -15.41 -15.75 13.07
C VAL A 50 -15.58 -15.24 14.49
N LYS A 51 -16.84 -15.23 14.94
CA LYS A 51 -17.22 -14.81 16.30
C LYS A 51 -16.46 -15.61 17.36
N ASP A 52 -16.32 -15.04 18.54
CA ASP A 52 -15.69 -15.71 19.67
C ASP A 52 -16.62 -16.81 20.22
N ILE A 53 -16.49 -18.01 19.67
CA ILE A 53 -17.25 -19.21 20.03
C ILE A 53 -16.30 -20.37 20.32
N LYS A 54 -16.76 -21.32 21.14
CA LYS A 54 -15.96 -22.49 21.57
C LYS A 54 -15.29 -23.23 20.39
N ASP A 55 -15.99 -23.37 19.27
CA ASP A 55 -15.54 -24.12 18.10
C ASP A 55 -14.99 -23.21 16.98
N LYS A 56 -14.53 -22.00 17.31
CA LYS A 56 -14.01 -21.00 16.34
C LYS A 56 -13.04 -21.60 15.33
N LYS A 57 -12.05 -22.39 15.79
CA LYS A 57 -11.04 -23.02 14.91
C LYS A 57 -11.66 -23.99 13.89
N ILE A 58 -12.71 -24.71 14.28
CA ILE A 58 -13.43 -25.64 13.39
C ILE A 58 -14.14 -24.84 12.30
N VAL A 59 -14.81 -23.75 12.67
CA VAL A 59 -15.51 -22.88 11.72
C VAL A 59 -14.54 -22.23 10.73
N ILE A 60 -13.38 -21.74 11.20
CA ILE A 60 -12.32 -21.20 10.32
C ILE A 60 -11.86 -22.24 9.30
N VAL A 61 -11.64 -23.50 9.70
CA VAL A 61 -11.25 -24.57 8.76
C VAL A 61 -12.34 -24.83 7.71
N LEU A 62 -13.60 -24.93 8.13
CA LEU A 62 -14.72 -25.16 7.21
C LEU A 62 -14.87 -24.03 6.18
N ILE A 63 -14.73 -22.77 6.61
CA ILE A 63 -14.76 -21.61 5.72
C ILE A 63 -13.56 -21.65 4.76
N PHE A 64 -12.35 -21.88 5.27
CA PHE A 64 -11.12 -21.94 4.47
C PHE A 64 -11.20 -23.01 3.37
N ASP A 65 -11.71 -24.20 3.69
CA ASP A 65 -11.82 -25.30 2.71
C ASP A 65 -12.76 -24.92 1.55
N GLU A 66 -13.88 -24.25 1.85
CA GLU A 66 -14.81 -23.77 0.83
C GLU A 66 -14.22 -22.61 0.02
N LEU A 67 -13.47 -21.69 0.64
CA LEU A 67 -12.73 -20.64 -0.07
C LEU A 67 -11.68 -21.22 -1.02
N LEU A 68 -10.90 -22.20 -0.56
CA LEU A 68 -9.86 -22.84 -1.37
C LEU A 68 -10.46 -23.59 -2.56
N LYS A 69 -11.59 -24.28 -2.35
CA LYS A 69 -12.36 -24.93 -3.43
C LYS A 69 -12.80 -23.92 -4.49
N ARG A 70 -13.29 -22.74 -4.08
CA ARG A 70 -13.65 -21.66 -5.02
C ARG A 70 -12.45 -21.08 -5.73
N GLY A 71 -11.34 -20.85 -5.02
CA GLY A 71 -10.09 -20.42 -5.62
C GLY A 71 -9.64 -21.36 -6.73
N LYS A 72 -9.73 -22.68 -6.49
CA LYS A 72 -9.41 -23.70 -7.50
C LYS A 72 -10.36 -23.67 -8.71
N ASN A 73 -11.64 -23.36 -8.51
CA ASN A 73 -12.57 -23.18 -9.62
C ASN A 73 -12.25 -21.91 -10.43
N ILE A 74 -11.93 -20.80 -9.78
CA ILE A 74 -11.47 -19.57 -10.44
C ILE A 74 -10.19 -19.86 -11.24
N LYS A 75 -9.25 -20.64 -10.70
CA LYS A 75 -8.05 -21.07 -11.45
C LYS A 75 -8.38 -21.86 -12.71
N LYS A 76 -9.34 -22.79 -12.65
CA LYS A 76 -9.79 -23.56 -13.83
C LYS A 76 -10.46 -22.69 -14.89
N GLU A 77 -11.13 -21.62 -14.49
CA GLU A 77 -11.73 -20.65 -15.43
C GLU A 77 -10.68 -19.69 -16.02
N ASN A 78 -9.47 -19.65 -15.47
CA ASN A 78 -8.38 -18.74 -15.83
C ASN A 78 -7.07 -19.53 -16.02
N GLU A 79 -7.08 -20.56 -16.88
CA GLU A 79 -5.94 -21.48 -17.05
C GLU A 79 -4.65 -20.78 -17.51
N ASP A 80 -4.79 -19.73 -18.33
CA ASP A 80 -3.68 -18.94 -18.90
C ASP A 80 -3.00 -17.99 -17.91
N LEU A 81 -3.61 -17.75 -16.74
CA LEU A 81 -3.11 -16.82 -15.74
C LEU A 81 -2.44 -17.56 -14.57
N ASP A 82 -1.38 -16.97 -14.02
CA ASP A 82 -0.90 -17.36 -12.70
C ASP A 82 -1.93 -16.86 -11.67
N VAL A 83 -2.52 -17.77 -10.89
CA VAL A 83 -3.55 -17.42 -9.89
C VAL A 83 -2.97 -17.55 -8.50
N LYS A 84 -2.88 -16.43 -7.79
CA LYS A 84 -2.40 -16.36 -6.42
C LYS A 84 -3.59 -16.33 -5.47
N PHE A 85 -3.65 -17.27 -4.56
CA PHE A 85 -4.63 -17.29 -3.47
C PHE A 85 -3.94 -16.95 -2.16
N TYR A 86 -4.38 -15.88 -1.49
CA TYR A 86 -3.63 -15.33 -0.35
C TYR A 86 -4.52 -14.58 0.64
N HIS A 87 -3.99 -14.40 1.85
CA HIS A 87 -4.49 -13.47 2.84
C HIS A 87 -3.36 -12.49 3.23
N CYS A 88 -3.73 -11.26 3.60
CA CYS A 88 -2.80 -10.27 4.15
C CYS A 88 -3.01 -10.15 5.66
N CYS A 89 -2.01 -10.55 6.44
CA CYS A 89 -2.04 -10.46 7.90
C CYS A 89 -1.30 -9.20 8.36
N PHE A 90 -1.82 -8.53 9.39
CA PHE A 90 -0.96 -7.63 10.18
C PHE A 90 0.21 -8.41 10.78
N SER A 91 1.40 -7.83 10.73
CA SER A 91 2.67 -8.46 11.11
C SER A 91 2.75 -8.89 12.58
N ASP A 92 1.95 -8.28 13.45
CA ASP A 92 1.81 -8.58 14.88
C ASP A 92 0.80 -9.70 15.16
N ASN A 93 -0.07 -10.04 14.21
CA ASN A 93 -1.05 -11.12 14.34
C ASN A 93 -0.41 -12.50 14.08
N LYS A 94 0.39 -12.97 15.05
CA LYS A 94 1.15 -14.23 14.93
C LYS A 94 0.27 -15.46 14.76
N GLU A 95 -0.88 -15.53 15.44
CA GLU A 95 -1.80 -16.68 15.31
C GLU A 95 -2.33 -16.80 13.87
N ASN A 96 -2.70 -15.68 13.25
CA ASN A 96 -3.20 -15.69 11.88
C ASN A 96 -2.10 -16.05 10.87
N ILE A 97 -0.90 -15.50 11.06
CA ILE A 97 0.28 -15.85 10.26
C ILE A 97 0.58 -17.35 10.34
N GLU A 98 0.64 -17.92 11.55
CA GLU A 98 0.88 -19.35 11.77
C GLU A 98 -0.23 -20.22 11.15
N TYR A 99 -1.49 -19.79 11.25
CA TYR A 99 -2.61 -20.50 10.65
C TYR A 99 -2.44 -20.66 9.14
N TYR A 100 -2.17 -19.57 8.42
CA TYR A 100 -2.00 -19.64 6.96
C TYR A 100 -0.71 -20.35 6.56
N LEU A 101 0.40 -20.15 7.27
CA LEU A 101 1.65 -20.88 7.02
C LEU A 101 1.54 -22.39 7.28
N SER A 102 0.59 -22.82 8.13
CA SER A 102 0.33 -24.25 8.36
C SER A 102 -0.34 -24.95 7.18
N LYS A 103 -0.86 -24.19 6.20
CA LYS A 103 -1.55 -24.74 5.02
C LYS A 103 -0.54 -25.20 3.98
N GLU A 104 -0.83 -26.34 3.36
CA GLU A 104 0.05 -26.92 2.35
C GLU A 104 0.35 -25.93 1.20
N GLY A 105 1.64 -25.69 0.96
CA GLY A 105 2.11 -24.81 -0.11
C GLY A 105 2.01 -23.31 0.16
N PHE A 106 1.37 -22.89 1.25
CA PHE A 106 1.33 -21.49 1.64
C PHE A 106 2.70 -21.04 2.16
N LYS A 107 3.12 -19.86 1.73
CA LYS A 107 4.39 -19.24 2.11
C LYS A 107 4.25 -17.72 2.12
N HIS A 108 5.20 -17.05 2.77
CA HIS A 108 5.37 -15.61 2.59
C HIS A 108 5.57 -15.29 1.10
N ASP A 109 4.80 -14.32 0.60
CA ASP A 109 4.84 -13.87 -0.80
C ASP A 109 5.42 -12.45 -0.90
N GLU A 110 4.75 -11.50 -0.25
CA GLU A 110 5.08 -10.09 -0.23
C GLU A 110 4.61 -9.47 1.09
N GLY A 111 4.99 -8.23 1.34
CA GLY A 111 4.59 -7.49 2.54
C GLY A 111 4.62 -5.99 2.34
N MET A 112 3.87 -5.30 3.19
CA MET A 112 3.90 -3.85 3.31
C MET A 112 5.07 -3.47 4.21
N HIS A 113 6.02 -2.70 3.67
CA HIS A 113 7.26 -2.36 4.36
C HIS A 113 7.29 -0.89 4.69
N ILE A 114 7.57 -0.59 5.96
CA ILE A 114 8.12 0.71 6.31
C ILE A 114 9.62 0.68 6.05
N ILE A 115 10.06 1.59 5.19
CA ILE A 115 11.46 1.83 4.89
C ILE A 115 11.85 3.21 5.41
N ARG A 116 13.13 3.37 5.77
CA ARG A 116 13.65 4.62 6.32
C ARG A 116 14.96 5.05 5.67
N LYS A 117 15.22 6.34 5.71
CA LYS A 117 16.48 6.96 5.35
C LYS A 117 16.92 7.92 6.45
N GLU A 118 18.15 7.74 6.93
CA GLU A 118 18.85 8.75 7.72
C GLU A 118 19.32 9.88 6.78
N ILE A 119 19.18 11.12 7.25
CA ILE A 119 19.46 12.35 6.52
C ILE A 119 20.70 13.00 7.17
N ASP A 120 21.82 12.32 6.99
CA ASP A 120 23.13 12.65 7.57
C ASP A 120 24.06 13.34 6.55
N GLU A 121 23.75 13.27 5.26
CA GLU A 121 24.55 13.89 4.22
C GLU A 121 24.59 15.42 4.34
N GLU A 122 25.76 16.02 4.12
CA GLU A 122 25.94 17.47 4.17
C GLU A 122 25.19 18.18 3.03
N GLU A 123 25.16 17.58 1.84
CA GLU A 123 24.39 18.05 0.69
C GLU A 123 23.81 16.86 -0.10
N PHE A 124 22.56 17.00 -0.55
CA PHE A 124 21.95 16.05 -1.49
C PHE A 124 22.17 16.53 -2.91
N SER A 125 22.61 15.63 -3.80
CA SER A 125 22.69 15.93 -5.23
C SER A 125 21.29 16.19 -5.77
N ILE A 126 21.07 17.44 -6.19
CA ILE A 126 19.85 17.87 -6.86
C ILE A 126 20.05 17.71 -8.36
N LEU A 127 19.18 16.91 -8.98
CA LEU A 127 19.16 16.73 -10.43
C LEU A 127 18.26 17.80 -11.03
N GLU A 128 18.86 18.81 -11.67
CA GLU A 128 18.11 19.70 -12.54
C GLU A 128 17.67 18.96 -13.79
N ILE A 129 16.42 19.13 -14.19
CA ILE A 129 15.80 18.41 -15.31
C ILE A 129 15.29 19.44 -16.29
N ASP A 130 15.75 19.36 -17.53
CA ASP A 130 15.40 20.31 -18.58
C ASP A 130 13.87 20.41 -18.76
N GLY A 131 13.38 21.65 -18.79
CA GLY A 131 11.95 21.96 -18.87
C GLY A 131 11.12 21.65 -17.62
N ILE A 132 11.73 21.29 -16.49
CA ILE A 132 11.03 21.06 -15.22
C ILE A 132 11.42 22.12 -14.20
N GLU A 133 10.42 22.81 -13.65
CA GLU A 133 10.55 23.69 -12.51
C GLU A 133 10.13 22.96 -11.23
N PHE A 134 10.87 23.14 -10.14
CA PHE A 134 10.49 22.61 -8.83
C PHE A 134 10.05 23.75 -7.93
N THR A 135 8.85 23.66 -7.36
CA THR A 135 8.26 24.73 -6.56
C THR A 135 7.52 24.19 -5.33
N ASP A 136 7.51 24.98 -4.26
CA ASP A 136 6.77 24.65 -3.05
C ASP A 136 5.27 24.86 -3.26
N LEU A 137 4.44 23.91 -2.79
CA LEU A 137 2.99 24.08 -2.74
C LEU A 137 2.55 24.36 -1.30
N TYR A 138 1.69 25.37 -1.13
CA TYR A 138 1.18 25.80 0.18
C TYR A 138 -0.28 25.39 0.43
N PHE A 139 -0.93 24.76 -0.56
CA PHE A 139 -2.34 24.35 -0.51
C PHE A 139 -3.27 25.53 -0.14
N ASP A 140 -2.97 26.74 -0.63
CA ASP A 140 -3.81 27.93 -0.51
C ASP A 140 -4.69 28.14 -1.75
N ASP A 141 -4.16 27.85 -2.94
CA ASP A 141 -4.89 28.00 -4.20
C ASP A 141 -5.71 26.75 -4.51
N GLU A 142 -7.03 26.88 -4.49
CA GLU A 142 -7.95 25.79 -4.81
C GLU A 142 -7.76 25.24 -6.23
N LYS A 143 -7.32 26.06 -7.19
CA LYS A 143 -7.04 25.58 -8.55
C LYS A 143 -5.80 24.68 -8.56
N GLU A 144 -4.76 25.06 -7.83
CA GLU A 144 -3.54 24.26 -7.72
C GLU A 144 -3.80 22.93 -6.99
N ILE A 145 -4.60 22.96 -5.91
CA ILE A 145 -5.02 21.74 -5.20
C ILE A 145 -5.81 20.82 -6.15
N LYS A 146 -6.78 21.36 -6.89
CA LYS A 146 -7.57 20.57 -7.86
C LYS A 146 -6.68 19.95 -8.93
N GLN A 147 -5.74 20.72 -9.49
CA GLN A 147 -4.80 20.21 -10.47
C GLN A 147 -3.93 19.08 -9.88
N LEU A 148 -3.40 19.25 -8.68
CA LEU A 148 -2.61 18.23 -7.99
C LEU A 148 -3.41 16.92 -7.84
N VAL A 149 -4.63 17.03 -7.30
CA VAL A 149 -5.56 15.91 -7.13
C VAL A 149 -5.89 15.23 -8.45
N GLU A 150 -6.17 16.00 -9.50
CA GLU A 150 -6.47 15.48 -10.84
C GLU A 150 -5.28 14.71 -11.43
N GLU A 151 -4.06 15.23 -11.35
CA GLU A 151 -2.87 14.58 -11.90
C GLU A 151 -2.46 13.35 -11.09
N GLN A 152 -2.55 13.42 -9.77
CA GLN A 152 -2.29 12.30 -8.88
C GLN A 152 -3.28 11.14 -9.11
N ASN A 153 -4.58 11.44 -9.27
CA ASN A 153 -5.62 10.43 -9.50
C ASN A 153 -5.53 9.75 -10.88
N LYS A 154 -4.74 10.28 -11.81
CA LYS A 154 -4.37 9.56 -13.05
C LYS A 154 -3.30 8.48 -12.80
N VAL A 155 -2.59 8.56 -11.67
CA VAL A 155 -1.50 7.67 -11.29
C VAL A 155 -1.93 6.64 -10.25
N PHE A 156 -2.72 7.06 -9.25
CA PHE A 156 -3.18 6.17 -8.18
C PHE A 156 -4.64 5.78 -8.34
N LYS A 157 -4.95 4.54 -7.95
CA LYS A 157 -6.31 4.01 -7.87
C LYS A 157 -7.12 4.67 -6.73
N HIS A 158 -6.42 5.06 -5.66
CA HIS A 158 -6.96 5.74 -4.49
C HIS A 158 -6.03 6.91 -4.13
N GLY A 159 -6.05 7.98 -4.93
CA GLY A 159 -5.34 9.21 -4.60
C GLY A 159 -6.19 10.15 -3.74
N TYR A 160 -5.68 11.35 -3.49
CA TYR A 160 -6.35 12.31 -2.61
C TYR A 160 -7.67 12.82 -3.19
N ALA A 161 -8.58 13.18 -2.29
CA ALA A 161 -9.58 14.20 -2.48
C ALA A 161 -9.03 15.58 -2.09
N VAL A 162 -9.71 16.65 -2.52
CA VAL A 162 -9.37 18.03 -2.12
C VAL A 162 -9.43 18.19 -0.60
N GLU A 163 -10.37 17.50 0.04
CA GLU A 163 -10.58 17.48 1.48
C GLU A 163 -9.39 16.89 2.23
N ASP A 164 -8.75 15.83 1.71
CA ASP A 164 -7.59 15.18 2.35
C ASP A 164 -6.42 16.17 2.46
N LEU A 165 -6.14 16.91 1.39
CA LEU A 165 -5.07 17.92 1.38
C LEU A 165 -5.38 19.11 2.30
N LYS A 166 -6.66 19.47 2.45
CA LYS A 166 -7.09 20.48 3.44
C LYS A 166 -6.94 19.96 4.87
N GLU A 167 -7.20 18.68 5.10
CA GLU A 167 -7.02 18.05 6.41
C GLU A 167 -5.55 18.02 6.80
N ILE A 168 -4.68 17.54 5.90
CA ILE A 168 -3.22 17.58 6.06
C ILE A 168 -2.79 19.02 6.40
N LYS A 169 -3.27 20.00 5.63
CA LYS A 169 -2.91 21.40 5.82
C LYS A 169 -3.20 21.93 7.22
N ASN A 170 -4.39 21.63 7.72
CA ASN A 170 -4.91 22.23 8.93
C ASN A 170 -4.50 21.49 10.21
N ASN A 171 -4.18 20.20 10.11
CA ASN A 171 -4.04 19.32 11.27
C ASN A 171 -2.63 18.75 11.46
N THR A 172 -1.68 19.05 10.56
CA THR A 172 -0.32 18.47 10.62
C THR A 172 0.77 19.51 10.40
N GLU A 173 2.01 19.18 10.75
CA GLU A 173 3.21 19.87 10.27
C GLU A 173 3.62 19.21 8.95
N TRP A 174 3.62 19.95 7.84
CA TRP A 174 3.76 19.37 6.50
C TRP A 174 4.46 20.33 5.54
N PHE A 175 4.90 19.79 4.39
CA PHE A 175 5.24 20.58 3.22
C PHE A 175 5.05 19.77 1.94
N SER A 176 4.92 20.45 0.80
CA SER A 176 4.83 19.80 -0.51
C SER A 176 5.73 20.50 -1.53
N ILE A 177 6.30 19.71 -2.43
CA ILE A 177 7.15 20.20 -3.54
C ILE A 177 6.59 19.60 -4.83
N ALA A 178 6.21 20.44 -5.79
CA ALA A 178 5.77 20.04 -7.11
C ALA A 178 6.89 20.15 -8.14
N ALA A 179 6.90 19.24 -9.10
CA ALA A 179 7.60 19.36 -10.37
C ALA A 179 6.59 19.84 -11.42
N LYS A 180 6.86 20.98 -12.08
CA LYS A 180 5.99 21.61 -13.08
C LYS A 180 6.66 21.64 -14.45
N HIS A 181 5.88 21.39 -15.50
CA HIS A 181 6.24 21.63 -16.89
C HIS A 181 5.20 22.57 -17.51
N GLU A 182 5.61 23.74 -17.98
CA GLU A 182 4.70 24.75 -18.57
C GLU A 182 3.44 24.98 -17.69
N ASP A 183 3.65 25.24 -16.39
CA ASP A 183 2.61 25.40 -15.34
C ASP A 183 1.78 24.14 -14.99
N SER A 184 1.98 23.02 -15.67
CA SER A 184 1.33 21.74 -15.36
C SER A 184 2.10 20.94 -14.32
N ILE A 185 1.43 20.50 -13.24
CA ILE A 185 2.03 19.57 -12.26
C ILE A 185 2.26 18.21 -12.92
N VAL A 186 3.52 17.81 -13.05
CA VAL A 186 3.92 16.51 -13.62
C VAL A 186 4.46 15.54 -12.58
N GLY A 187 4.60 15.99 -11.34
CA GLY A 187 4.92 15.17 -10.18
C GLY A 187 4.87 16.00 -8.90
N ASN A 188 4.74 15.32 -7.76
CA ASN A 188 4.68 15.97 -6.46
C ASN A 188 5.21 15.03 -5.38
N VAL A 189 5.71 15.61 -4.30
CA VAL A 189 5.91 14.93 -3.02
C VAL A 189 5.19 15.70 -1.92
N VAL A 190 4.47 14.99 -1.06
CA VAL A 190 3.89 15.50 0.19
C VAL A 190 4.61 14.85 1.36
N ILE A 191 5.17 15.66 2.25
CA ILE A 191 5.82 15.21 3.48
C ILE A 191 5.02 15.68 4.69
N ILE A 192 4.73 14.77 5.60
CA ILE A 192 4.16 15.06 6.93
C ILE A 192 5.24 14.81 7.98
N VAL A 193 5.52 15.79 8.83
CA VAL A 193 6.42 15.64 9.97
C VAL A 193 5.66 14.96 11.10
N LYS A 194 6.11 13.76 11.46
CA LYS A 194 5.57 12.94 12.55
C LYS A 194 6.59 12.85 13.68
N GLN A 195 6.16 12.30 14.81
CA GLN A 195 6.98 12.15 16.01
C GLN A 195 6.76 10.76 16.61
N ASP A 196 7.85 10.10 17.03
CA ASP A 196 7.80 8.86 17.81
C ASP A 196 7.48 9.16 19.29
N ASP A 197 7.15 8.12 20.06
CA ASP A 197 6.81 8.24 21.49
C ASP A 197 7.94 8.85 22.35
N ASP A 198 9.20 8.69 21.93
CA ASP A 198 10.37 9.27 22.61
C ASP A 198 10.61 10.75 22.25
N GLY A 199 9.77 11.29 21.37
CA GLY A 199 9.82 12.67 20.92
C GLY A 199 10.67 12.90 19.66
N THR A 200 11.26 11.86 19.06
CA THR A 200 12.07 11.97 17.84
C THR A 200 11.19 12.28 16.63
N LYS A 201 11.48 13.38 15.92
CA LYS A 201 10.77 13.75 14.69
C LYS A 201 11.32 13.02 13.46
N TYR A 202 10.43 12.66 12.53
CA TYR A 202 10.76 12.11 11.21
C TYR A 202 9.81 12.63 10.13
N GLY A 203 10.28 12.69 8.88
CA GLY A 203 9.47 13.05 7.72
C GLY A 203 8.82 11.82 7.10
N TRP A 204 7.50 11.73 7.18
CA TRP A 204 6.71 10.71 6.50
C TRP A 204 6.44 11.13 5.06
N VAL A 205 6.89 10.35 4.08
CA VAL A 205 6.49 10.53 2.67
C VAL A 205 5.05 10.02 2.54
N ASP A 206 4.11 10.95 2.56
CA ASP A 206 2.69 10.64 2.49
C ASP A 206 2.26 10.33 1.06
N ASP A 207 2.81 11.10 0.11
CA ASP A 207 2.61 10.87 -1.31
C ASP A 207 3.88 11.20 -2.11
N LEU A 208 4.13 10.41 -3.16
CA LEU A 208 5.11 10.70 -4.19
C LEU A 208 4.59 10.15 -5.53
N PHE A 209 4.29 11.04 -6.46
CA PHE A 209 3.95 10.64 -7.83
C PHE A 209 4.75 11.38 -8.89
N VAL A 210 4.85 10.71 -10.04
CA VAL A 210 5.31 11.30 -11.30
C VAL A 210 4.38 10.79 -12.40
N SER A 211 3.83 11.72 -13.17
CA SER A 211 2.97 11.47 -14.32
C SER A 211 3.62 10.46 -15.28
N ASN A 212 2.81 9.55 -15.84
CA ASN A 212 3.31 8.40 -16.60
C ASN A 212 4.28 8.77 -17.73
N THR A 213 3.99 9.86 -18.45
CA THR A 213 4.79 10.39 -19.57
C THR A 213 6.11 11.04 -19.14
N TRP A 214 6.26 11.35 -17.84
CA TRP A 214 7.41 12.04 -17.26
C TRP A 214 8.30 11.11 -16.39
N ARG A 215 7.93 9.84 -16.27
CA ARG A 215 8.72 8.83 -15.55
C ARG A 215 10.06 8.55 -16.23
N LYS A 216 10.99 7.96 -15.47
CA LYS A 216 12.35 7.58 -15.90
C LYS A 216 13.24 8.77 -16.33
N LYS A 217 12.86 9.99 -15.95
CA LYS A 217 13.64 11.23 -16.18
C LYS A 217 14.36 11.75 -14.92
N GLY A 218 14.31 11.02 -13.80
CA GLY A 218 14.92 11.44 -12.53
C GLY A 218 14.05 12.35 -11.65
N ILE A 219 12.83 12.71 -12.06
CA ILE A 219 11.95 13.65 -11.33
C ILE A 219 11.68 13.19 -9.90
N GLY A 220 11.32 11.93 -9.69
CA GLY A 220 11.05 11.39 -8.35
C GLY A 220 12.29 11.42 -7.44
N GLU A 221 13.47 11.12 -7.99
CA GLU A 221 14.74 11.22 -7.26
C GLU A 221 15.02 12.68 -6.87
N SER A 222 14.82 13.64 -7.79
CA SER A 222 15.01 15.06 -7.49
C SER A 222 14.00 15.61 -6.48
N LEU A 223 12.71 15.21 -6.55
CA LEU A 223 11.69 15.61 -5.58
C LEU A 223 12.10 15.20 -4.16
N MET A 224 12.54 13.95 -4.01
CA MET A 224 12.98 13.42 -2.73
C MET A 224 14.26 14.09 -2.22
N SER A 225 15.27 14.31 -3.06
CA SER A 225 16.48 15.04 -2.67
C SER A 225 16.17 16.45 -2.15
N ARG A 226 15.24 17.16 -2.82
CA ARG A 226 14.77 18.48 -2.36
C ARG A 226 14.00 18.38 -1.03
N ALA A 227 13.16 17.36 -0.88
CA ALA A 227 12.45 17.10 0.37
C ALA A 227 13.42 16.81 1.55
N PHE A 228 14.53 16.12 1.31
CA PHE A 228 15.55 15.89 2.34
C PHE A 228 16.24 17.18 2.79
N ASN A 229 16.55 18.09 1.88
CA ASN A 229 17.07 19.41 2.23
C ASN A 229 16.08 20.17 3.13
N LYS A 230 14.80 20.17 2.77
CA LYS A 230 13.75 20.83 3.55
C LYS A 230 13.55 20.19 4.93
N LEU A 231 13.63 18.86 5.04
CA LEU A 231 13.65 18.16 6.34
C LEU A 231 14.84 18.58 7.22
N LYS A 232 16.03 18.75 6.63
CA LYS A 232 17.21 19.25 7.37
C LYS A 232 17.00 20.65 7.91
N GLU A 233 16.40 21.55 7.13
CA GLU A 233 16.07 22.92 7.56
C GLU A 233 15.11 22.91 8.77
N LEU A 234 14.23 21.91 8.84
CA LEU A 234 13.33 21.66 9.98
C LEU A 234 13.98 20.89 11.14
N ASN A 235 15.29 20.64 11.10
CA ASN A 235 16.03 19.79 12.05
C ASN A 235 15.51 18.35 12.14
N VAL A 236 14.88 17.83 11.08
CA VAL A 236 14.42 16.44 10.97
C VAL A 236 15.48 15.62 10.23
N ARG A 237 15.95 14.54 10.88
CA ARG A 237 17.10 13.76 10.41
C ARG A 237 16.76 12.37 9.89
N GLU A 238 15.48 12.05 9.77
CA GLU A 238 15.03 10.77 9.24
C GLU A 238 13.81 10.97 8.35
N SER A 239 13.75 10.24 7.24
CA SER A 239 12.54 10.10 6.44
C SER A 239 12.07 8.65 6.44
N ARG A 240 10.75 8.44 6.50
CA ARG A 240 10.09 7.14 6.47
C ARG A 240 8.97 7.14 5.45
N LEU A 241 8.64 5.96 4.94
CA LEU A 241 7.44 5.76 4.11
C LEU A 241 7.02 4.30 4.17
N GLU A 242 5.79 4.04 3.75
CA GLU A 242 5.24 2.70 3.62
C GLU A 242 5.05 2.32 2.15
N VAL A 243 5.48 1.12 1.77
CA VAL A 243 5.46 0.65 0.38
C VAL A 243 5.35 -0.87 0.31
N TRP A 244 4.54 -1.36 -0.64
CA TRP A 244 4.52 -2.78 -0.97
C TRP A 244 5.88 -3.21 -1.50
N SER A 245 6.46 -4.25 -0.91
CA SER A 245 7.75 -4.84 -1.34
C SER A 245 7.76 -5.32 -2.79
N SER A 246 6.60 -5.63 -3.37
CA SER A 246 6.45 -5.97 -4.79
C SER A 246 6.42 -4.76 -5.73
N ASN A 247 6.27 -3.54 -5.22
CA ASN A 247 6.31 -2.31 -6.02
C ASN A 247 7.75 -1.98 -6.42
N LYS A 248 8.31 -2.79 -7.32
CA LYS A 248 9.71 -2.70 -7.79
C LYS A 248 10.07 -1.32 -8.32
N ARG A 249 9.10 -0.62 -8.95
CA ARG A 249 9.28 0.73 -9.47
C ARG A 249 9.58 1.72 -8.33
N ALA A 250 8.74 1.74 -7.29
CA ALA A 250 8.94 2.62 -6.14
C ALA A 250 10.19 2.21 -5.35
N MET A 251 10.37 0.91 -5.09
CA MET A 251 11.55 0.37 -4.42
C MET A 251 12.85 0.76 -5.12
N SER A 252 12.89 0.75 -6.46
CA SER A 252 14.07 1.18 -7.21
C SER A 252 14.44 2.65 -6.98
N VAL A 253 13.47 3.54 -6.79
CA VAL A 253 13.73 4.96 -6.48
C VAL A 253 14.29 5.08 -5.07
N TYR A 254 13.60 4.47 -4.10
CA TYR A 254 13.98 4.59 -2.69
C TYR A 254 15.32 3.91 -2.37
N SER A 255 15.62 2.76 -2.98
CA SER A 255 16.92 2.10 -2.82
C SER A 255 18.07 2.95 -3.34
N LYS A 256 17.91 3.67 -4.47
CA LYS A 256 18.95 4.59 -4.98
C LYS A 256 19.17 5.78 -4.06
N LEU A 257 18.12 6.25 -3.41
CA LEU A 257 18.19 7.34 -2.43
C LEU A 257 18.76 6.87 -1.08
N GLY A 258 19.01 5.57 -0.90
CA GLY A 258 19.61 5.02 0.31
C GLY A 258 18.60 4.63 1.41
N TYR A 259 17.32 4.52 1.09
CA TYR A 259 16.35 3.94 2.02
C TYR A 259 16.70 2.48 2.32
N LYS A 260 16.47 2.09 3.57
CA LYS A 260 16.68 0.75 4.10
C LYS A 260 15.39 0.27 4.77
N PHE A 261 15.21 -1.05 4.80
CA PHE A 261 14.10 -1.67 5.52
C PHE A 261 14.14 -1.31 7.01
N LEU A 262 12.99 -0.92 7.56
CA LEU A 262 12.81 -0.71 9.00
C LEU A 262 11.95 -1.82 9.60
N LYS A 263 10.74 -2.03 9.08
CA LYS A 263 9.82 -3.07 9.54
C LYS A 263 8.81 -3.45 8.47
N GLU A 264 8.28 -4.66 8.60
CA GLU A 264 7.10 -5.11 7.86
C GLU A 264 5.87 -4.85 8.74
N THR A 265 4.84 -4.21 8.20
CA THR A 265 3.58 -3.88 8.89
C THR A 265 2.49 -4.89 8.56
N GLU A 266 2.47 -5.35 7.32
CA GLU A 266 1.57 -6.39 6.82
C GLU A 266 2.34 -7.44 6.03
N THR A 267 1.93 -8.70 6.13
CA THR A 267 2.53 -9.85 5.45
C THR A 267 1.48 -10.61 4.66
N SER A 268 1.71 -10.76 3.36
CA SER A 268 0.90 -11.58 2.48
C SER A 268 1.39 -13.02 2.50
N ILE A 269 0.50 -13.94 2.85
CA ILE A 269 0.75 -15.38 2.91
C ILE A 269 -0.18 -16.05 1.92
N GLY A 270 0.39 -16.79 0.98
CA GLY A 270 -0.40 -17.37 -0.10
C GLY A 270 0.28 -18.48 -0.86
N VAL A 271 -0.47 -19.02 -1.81
CA VAL A 271 -0.12 -20.16 -2.66
C VAL A 271 -0.54 -19.86 -4.09
N PHE A 272 0.23 -20.34 -5.06
CA PHE A 272 -0.23 -20.38 -6.45
C PHE A 272 -1.09 -21.62 -6.66
N LEU A 273 -2.29 -21.44 -7.22
CA LEU A 273 -3.26 -22.51 -7.48
C LEU A 273 -3.08 -23.16 -8.86
#